data_AF-A0AB73QYZ4-F1
#
_entry.id   AF-A0AB73QYZ4-F1
#
_cell.length_a   1.000
_cell.length_b   1.000
_cell.length_c   1.000
_cell.angle_alpha   90.00
_cell.angle_beta   90.00
_cell.angle_gamma   90.00
#
_symmetry.space_group_name_H-M   'P 1'
#
loop_
_entity.id
_entity.type
_entity.pdbx_description
1 polymer ?
#
loop_
_entity_poly.entity_id
_entity_poly.type
_entity_poly.pdbx_seq_one_letter_code
_entity_poly.pdbx_strand_id
1 'polypeptide(L)'
;LLVETEVQELPKTQSYIGMDVGLKDFAILSDGTTYKNPKFFRLLEEKLAKAQRVLSRRIKGSTRWNKQRVKVARIHEYMENARKDYLDKISTEIIKNNDVIGIVDLQVSNML
;
A
#
# COMPACT_ATOMS: atom_id res chain seq x y z
N LEU A 1 12.33 -12.13 -15.96
CA LEU A 1 12.00 -13.56 -16.06
C LEU A 1 10.49 -13.66 -16.05
N LEU A 2 9.90 -14.08 -17.17
CA LEU A 2 8.51 -14.54 -17.23
C LEU A 2 8.57 -16.06 -17.23
N VAL A 3 7.81 -16.68 -16.35
CA VAL A 3 7.69 -18.13 -16.22
C VAL A 3 6.21 -18.45 -16.22
N GLU A 4 5.82 -19.45 -17.00
CA GLU A 4 4.49 -20.04 -16.93
C GLU A 4 4.39 -20.86 -15.64
N THR A 5 3.31 -20.67 -14.90
CA THR A 5 3.04 -21.39 -13.66
C THR A 5 1.63 -21.93 -13.69
N GLU A 6 1.46 -23.18 -13.30
CA GLU A 6 0.14 -23.77 -13.09
C GLU A 6 -0.45 -23.23 -11.77
N VAL A 7 -1.62 -22.62 -11.85
CA VAL A 7 -2.33 -22.12 -10.67
C VAL A 7 -2.99 -23.30 -9.97
N GLN A 8 -2.51 -23.65 -8.77
CA GLN A 8 -3.14 -24.67 -7.95
C GLN A 8 -4.41 -24.10 -7.30
N GLU A 9 -5.54 -24.78 -7.48
CA GLU A 9 -6.79 -24.41 -6.80
C GLU A 9 -6.68 -24.66 -5.29
N LEU A 10 -7.10 -23.66 -4.51
CA LEU A 10 -7.24 -23.80 -3.07
C LEU A 10 -8.52 -24.58 -2.73
N PRO A 11 -8.55 -25.33 -1.62
CA PRO A 11 -9.77 -25.94 -1.12
C PRO A 11 -10.87 -24.89 -0.90
N LYS A 12 -12.11 -25.25 -1.23
CA LYS A 12 -13.27 -24.37 -1.01
C LYS A 12 -13.46 -24.10 0.48
N THR A 13 -13.52 -22.83 0.84
CA THR A 13 -13.74 -22.36 2.21
C THR A 13 -15.23 -22.31 2.56
N GLN A 14 -16.11 -22.28 1.55
CA GLN A 14 -17.56 -22.03 1.66
C GLN A 14 -17.89 -20.70 2.36
N SER A 15 -16.92 -19.78 2.42
CA SER A 15 -17.05 -18.49 3.08
C SER A 15 -17.31 -17.36 2.08
N TYR A 16 -18.16 -16.43 2.50
CA TYR A 16 -18.57 -15.25 1.74
C TYR A 16 -18.35 -14.03 2.64
N ILE A 17 -17.62 -13.03 2.15
CA ILE A 17 -17.31 -11.84 2.94
C ILE A 17 -17.62 -10.55 2.18
N GLY A 18 -18.26 -9.59 2.85
CA GLY A 18 -18.37 -8.22 2.38
C GLY A 18 -17.18 -7.40 2.87
N MET A 19 -16.66 -6.51 2.04
CA MET A 19 -15.57 -5.59 2.37
C MET A 19 -15.99 -4.14 2.09
N ASP A 20 -15.99 -3.32 3.13
CA ASP A 20 -16.13 -1.87 3.07
C ASP A 20 -14.75 -1.22 3.19
N VAL A 21 -14.34 -0.44 2.19
CA VAL A 21 -12.99 0.18 2.17
C VAL A 21 -13.06 1.67 2.53
N GLY A 22 -12.08 2.19 3.25
CA GLY A 22 -12.21 3.54 3.82
C GLY A 22 -10.90 4.30 4.02
N LEU A 23 -11.04 5.57 4.41
CA LEU A 23 -9.90 6.43 4.77
C LEU A 23 -9.48 6.26 6.23
N LYS A 24 -10.45 6.12 7.14
CA LYS A 24 -10.22 5.99 8.59
C LYS A 24 -9.62 4.62 8.91
N ASP A 25 -10.31 3.57 8.45
CA ASP A 25 -9.88 2.18 8.48
C ASP A 25 -9.73 1.75 7.02
N PHE A 26 -8.69 0.98 6.72
CA PHE A 26 -8.38 0.58 5.35
C PHE A 26 -9.48 -0.29 4.77
N ALA A 27 -9.93 -1.28 5.54
CA ALA A 27 -11.07 -2.12 5.20
C ALA A 27 -11.76 -2.65 6.47
N ILE A 28 -13.08 -2.76 6.42
CA ILE A 28 -13.90 -3.44 7.43
C ILE A 28 -14.63 -4.57 6.73
N LEU A 29 -14.47 -5.78 7.24
CA LEU A 29 -15.15 -6.97 6.74
C LEU A 29 -16.51 -7.14 7.42
N SER A 30 -17.44 -7.84 6.76
CA SER A 30 -18.78 -8.11 7.28
C SER A 30 -18.82 -8.98 8.55
N ASP A 31 -17.72 -9.68 8.86
CA ASP A 31 -17.53 -10.44 10.10
C ASP A 31 -17.05 -9.57 11.28
N GLY A 32 -16.81 -8.28 11.05
CA GLY A 32 -16.28 -7.32 12.02
C GLY A 32 -14.75 -7.18 12.02
N THR A 33 -14.03 -7.98 11.23
CA THR A 33 -12.57 -7.86 11.09
C THR A 33 -12.23 -6.50 10.49
N THR A 34 -11.32 -5.78 11.14
CA THR A 34 -10.93 -4.42 10.73
C THR A 34 -9.45 -4.35 10.39
N TYR A 35 -9.15 -4.00 9.15
CA TYR A 35 -7.81 -3.66 8.68
C TYR A 35 -7.58 -2.15 8.85
N LYS A 36 -6.64 -1.79 9.73
CA LYS A 36 -6.35 -0.37 10.03
C LYS A 36 -5.49 0.27 8.96
N ASN A 37 -5.83 1.50 8.56
CA ASN A 37 -4.96 2.28 7.68
C ASN A 37 -3.60 2.54 8.35
N PRO A 38 -2.47 2.05 7.79
CA PRO A 38 -1.19 2.16 8.45
C PRO A 38 -0.73 3.61 8.58
N LYS A 39 -0.67 4.14 9.81
CA LYS A 39 -0.29 5.54 10.05
C LYS A 39 1.21 5.84 9.88
N PHE A 40 2.04 4.83 9.57
CA PHE A 40 3.48 5.03 9.37
C PHE A 40 3.81 5.96 8.19
N PHE A 41 2.88 6.16 7.26
CA PHE A 41 3.05 7.08 6.14
C PHE A 41 3.36 8.51 6.59
N ARG A 42 2.77 8.99 7.70
CA ARG A 42 2.96 10.38 8.15
C ARG A 42 4.40 10.69 8.56
N LEU A 43 5.07 9.75 9.24
CA LEU A 43 6.48 9.89 9.61
C LEU A 43 7.41 9.86 8.39
N LEU A 44 7.07 9.06 7.38
CA LEU A 44 7.82 8.99 6.12
C LEU A 44 7.60 10.24 5.27
N GLU A 45 6.40 10.78 5.24
CA GLU A 45 6.06 12.04 4.57
C GLU A 45 6.86 13.20 5.15
N GLU A 46 6.96 13.33 6.47
CA GLU A 46 7.79 14.37 7.08
C GLU A 46 9.28 14.23 6.70
N LYS A 47 9.80 12.99 6.71
CA LYS A 47 11.17 12.70 6.28
C LYS A 47 11.38 13.03 4.81
N LEU A 48 10.41 12.69 3.97
CA LEU A 48 10.41 12.97 2.54
C LEU A 48 10.40 14.48 2.29
N ALA A 49 9.49 15.22 2.91
CA ALA A 49 9.40 16.68 2.79
C ALA A 49 10.70 17.38 3.22
N LYS A 50 11.30 16.95 4.34
CA LYS A 50 12.62 17.43 4.77
C LYS A 50 13.70 17.13 3.73
N ALA A 51 13.73 15.89 3.19
CA ALA A 51 14.71 15.50 2.19
C ALA A 51 14.54 16.25 0.86
N GLN A 52 13.31 16.49 0.42
CA GLN A 52 12.98 17.27 -0.78
C GLN A 52 13.34 18.75 -0.61
N ARG A 53 13.08 19.35 0.56
CA ARG A 53 13.50 20.74 0.86
C ARG A 53 15.02 20.91 0.84
N VAL A 54 15.76 19.90 1.32
CA VAL A 54 17.23 19.92 1.22
C VAL A 54 17.69 19.74 -0.24
N LEU A 55 16.99 18.94 -1.03
CA LEU A 55 17.30 18.74 -2.45
C LEU A 55 17.10 20.02 -3.26
N SER A 56 15.99 20.73 -3.05
CA SER A 56 15.63 21.94 -3.80
C SER A 56 16.60 23.10 -3.58
N ARG A 57 17.24 23.16 -2.41
CA ARG A 57 18.27 24.17 -2.07
C ARG A 57 19.67 23.84 -2.62
N ARG A 58 19.88 22.64 -3.19
CA ARG A 58 21.19 22.23 -3.72
C ARG A 58 21.30 22.50 -5.22
N ILE A 59 22.49 22.92 -5.66
CA ILE A 59 22.81 23.14 -7.07
C ILE A 59 22.67 21.83 -7.84
N LYS A 60 21.74 21.80 -8.80
CA LYS A 60 21.47 20.64 -9.67
C LYS A 60 22.75 20.17 -10.34
N GLY A 61 22.96 18.85 -10.40
CA GLY A 61 24.15 18.24 -10.99
C GLY A 61 25.38 18.15 -10.08
N SER A 62 25.44 18.91 -8.98
CA SER A 62 26.56 18.78 -8.03
C SER A 62 26.59 17.41 -7.34
N THR A 63 27.76 16.98 -6.86
CA THR A 63 27.90 15.72 -6.10
C THR A 63 26.99 15.68 -4.87
N ARG A 64 26.82 16.81 -4.18
CA ARG A 64 25.90 16.92 -3.03
C ARG A 64 24.45 16.79 -3.48
N TRP A 65 24.06 17.38 -4.61
CA TRP A 65 22.71 17.23 -5.16
C TRP A 65 22.42 15.77 -5.53
N ASN A 66 23.34 15.10 -6.22
CA ASN A 66 23.18 13.69 -6.60
C ASN A 66 23.01 12.77 -5.39
N LYS A 67 23.84 12.92 -4.34
CA LYS A 67 23.68 12.18 -3.07
C LYS A 67 22.30 12.39 -2.44
N GLN A 68 21.78 13.62 -2.48
CA GLN A 68 20.46 13.95 -1.92
C GLN A 68 19.32 13.39 -2.77
N ARG A 69 19.43 13.43 -4.09
CA ARG A 69 18.43 12.87 -5.01
C ARG A 69 18.24 11.37 -4.77
N VAL A 70 19.34 10.63 -4.61
CA VAL A 70 19.29 9.19 -4.28
C VAL A 70 18.61 8.97 -2.92
N LYS A 71 18.85 9.84 -1.92
CA LYS A 71 18.15 9.75 -0.63
C LYS A 71 16.64 9.93 -0.77
N VAL A 72 16.19 10.89 -1.59
CA VAL A 72 14.76 11.08 -1.88
C VAL A 72 14.18 9.85 -2.58
N ALA A 73 14.86 9.32 -3.60
CA ALA A 73 14.43 8.12 -4.32
C ALA A 73 14.27 6.91 -3.39
N ARG A 74 15.22 6.66 -2.49
CA ARG A 74 15.14 5.57 -1.49
C ARG A 74 13.94 5.71 -0.54
N ILE A 75 13.56 6.93 -0.18
CA ILE A 75 12.38 7.16 0.67
C ILE A 75 11.11 6.80 -0.11
N HIS A 76 11.00 7.21 -1.38
CA HIS A 76 9.88 6.83 -2.24
C HIS A 76 9.78 5.31 -2.42
N GLU A 77 10.89 4.66 -2.77
CA GLU A 77 10.98 3.20 -2.92
C GLU A 77 10.53 2.48 -1.64
N TYR A 78 11.00 2.93 -0.47
CA TYR A 78 10.58 2.35 0.80
C TYR A 78 9.06 2.53 1.05
N MET A 79 8.50 3.70 0.76
CA MET A 79 7.07 3.96 0.92
C MET A 79 6.21 3.10 -0.02
N GLU A 80 6.64 2.94 -1.26
CA GLU A 80 5.97 2.12 -2.27
C GLU A 80 6.01 0.63 -1.86
N ASN A 81 7.18 0.13 -1.49
CA ASN A 81 7.35 -1.25 -1.04
C ASN A 81 6.55 -1.55 0.24
N ALA A 82 6.51 -0.62 1.20
CA ALA A 82 5.73 -0.79 2.42
C ALA A 82 4.22 -0.80 2.15
N ARG A 83 3.75 0.04 1.21
CA ARG A 83 2.34 0.02 0.77
C ARG A 83 2.02 -1.30 0.09
N LYS A 84 2.87 -1.74 -0.83
CA LYS A 84 2.69 -2.99 -1.56
C LYS A 84 2.66 -4.20 -0.63
N ASP A 85 3.63 -4.31 0.29
CA ASP A 85 3.68 -5.39 1.28
C ASP A 85 2.41 -5.47 2.13
N TYR A 86 1.87 -4.32 2.55
CA TYR A 86 0.61 -4.27 3.29
C TYR A 86 -0.59 -4.76 2.46
N LEU A 87 -0.70 -4.31 1.21
CA LEU A 87 -1.76 -4.73 0.28
C LEU A 87 -1.67 -6.22 -0.06
N ASP A 88 -0.46 -6.72 -0.33
CA ASP A 88 -0.22 -8.12 -0.70
C ASP A 88 -0.57 -9.06 0.46
N LYS A 89 -0.22 -8.68 1.70
CA LYS A 89 -0.57 -9.46 2.91
C LYS A 89 -2.08 -9.55 3.11
N ILE A 90 -2.78 -8.42 3.08
CA ILE A 90 -4.24 -8.39 3.30
C ILE A 90 -4.98 -9.11 2.19
N SER A 91 -4.64 -8.83 0.93
CA SER A 91 -5.31 -9.48 -0.19
C SER A 91 -5.09 -10.99 -0.16
N THR A 92 -3.87 -11.45 0.13
CA THR A 92 -3.57 -12.88 0.27
C THR A 92 -4.36 -13.51 1.42
N GLU A 93 -4.47 -12.84 2.55
CA GLU A 93 -5.23 -13.32 3.70
C GLU A 93 -6.73 -13.44 3.37
N ILE A 94 -7.33 -12.41 2.76
CA ILE A 94 -8.75 -12.41 2.43
C ILE A 94 -9.06 -13.49 1.39
N ILE A 95 -8.27 -13.58 0.32
CA ILE A 95 -8.49 -14.52 -0.80
C ILE A 95 -8.32 -15.97 -0.34
N LYS A 96 -7.38 -16.26 0.57
CA LYS A 96 -7.18 -17.63 1.07
C LYS A 96 -8.30 -18.13 1.98
N ASN A 97 -9.05 -17.22 2.59
CA ASN A 97 -10.05 -17.56 3.60
C ASN A 97 -11.50 -17.38 3.12
N ASN A 98 -11.72 -16.87 1.90
CA ASN A 98 -13.05 -16.60 1.38
C ASN A 98 -13.17 -16.98 -0.10
N ASP A 99 -14.24 -17.69 -0.45
CA ASP A 99 -14.52 -18.12 -1.82
C ASP A 99 -15.16 -16.99 -2.64
N VAL A 100 -15.91 -16.09 -1.97
CA VAL A 100 -16.57 -14.95 -2.60
C VAL A 100 -16.35 -13.70 -1.77
N ILE A 101 -15.93 -12.63 -2.45
CA ILE A 101 -15.67 -11.33 -1.84
C ILE A 101 -16.57 -10.29 -2.52
N GLY A 102 -17.50 -9.70 -1.77
CA GLY A 102 -18.30 -8.56 -2.19
C GLY A 102 -17.62 -7.27 -1.75
N ILE A 103 -17.29 -6.39 -2.69
CA ILE A 103 -16.69 -5.08 -2.36
C ILE A 103 -17.76 -4.01 -2.52
N VAL A 104 -17.97 -3.21 -1.48
CA VAL A 104 -18.89 -2.06 -1.57
C VAL A 104 -18.26 -1.01 -2.48
N ASP A 105 -19.02 -0.55 -3.47
CA ASP A 105 -18.59 0.51 -4.38
C ASP A 105 -18.52 1.84 -3.62
N LEU A 106 -17.31 2.31 -3.33
CA LEU A 106 -17.09 3.65 -2.80
C LEU A 106 -16.79 4.60 -3.94
N GLN A 107 -17.56 5.68 -4.00
CA GLN A 107 -17.26 6.82 -4.87
C GLN A 107 -16.05 7.59 -4.32
N VAL A 108 -14.85 7.06 -4.57
CA VAL A 108 -13.56 7.63 -4.14
C VAL A 108 -13.37 9.07 -4.67
N SER A 109 -14.04 9.43 -5.77
CA SER A 109 -14.05 10.80 -6.32
C SER A 109 -14.55 11.86 -5.35
N ASN A 110 -15.38 11.51 -4.36
CA ASN A 110 -15.90 12.44 -3.35
C ASN A 110 -15.07 12.45 -2.04
N MET A 111 -13.97 11.70 -1.98
CA MET A 111 -13.11 11.59 -0.79
C MET A 111 -11.78 12.35 -0.90
N LEU A 112 -11.53 13.03 -2.03
CA LEU A 112 -10.35 13.86 -2.30
C LEU A 112 -10.58 15.33 -1.94
#